data_AF-A0A972XQX1-F1
#
_entry.id   AF-A0A972XQX1-F1
#
_cell.length_a   1.000
_cell.length_b   1.000
_cell.length_c   1.000
_cell.angle_alpha   90.00
_cell.angle_beta   90.00
_cell.angle_gamma   90.00
#
_symmetry.space_group_name_H-M   'P 1'
#
loop_
_entity.id
_entity.type
_entity.pdbx_description
1 polymer ?
#
loop_
_entity_poly.entity_id
_entity_poly.type
_entity_poly.pdbx_seq_one_letter_code
_entity_poly.pdbx_strand_id
1 'polypeptide(L)'
;MTDAISQYGRQGQLDSSVRSALDRLDKKVATEANAPNQAALAAEKKPSVAKPGADMLILSDVAKKAMDEPTFDRAKVESIKKAIQDGQYPLDSRRIAESFMAIERMIRD
;
A
#
# COMPACT_ATOMS: atom_id res chain seq x y z
N MET A 1 -22.65 35.07 -26.46
CA MET A 1 -23.15 33.80 -27.00
C MET A 1 -23.35 32.85 -25.83
N THR A 2 -24.58 32.75 -25.37
CA THR A 2 -25.07 31.85 -24.33
C THR A 2 -25.56 30.57 -24.98
N ASP A 3 -25.17 29.40 -24.49
CA ASP A 3 -26.00 28.21 -24.62
C ASP A 3 -26.21 27.59 -23.24
N ALA A 4 -27.49 27.47 -22.89
CA ALA A 4 -28.00 26.69 -21.79
C ALA A 4 -28.66 25.42 -22.35
N ILE A 5 -28.83 24.41 -21.49
CA ILE A 5 -29.72 23.23 -21.62
C ILE A 5 -28.98 21.91 -21.93
N SER A 6 -28.74 21.13 -20.87
CA SER A 6 -29.13 19.72 -20.89
C SER A 6 -29.71 19.33 -19.54
N GLN A 7 -31.05 19.26 -19.55
CA GLN A 7 -31.90 18.80 -18.48
C GLN A 7 -31.87 17.27 -18.51
N TYR A 8 -30.94 16.63 -17.80
CA TYR A 8 -31.04 15.19 -17.49
C TYR A 8 -32.04 15.00 -16.35
N GLY A 9 -33.29 15.38 -16.62
CA GLY A 9 -34.43 15.02 -15.80
C GLY A 9 -35.21 13.92 -16.51
N ARG A 10 -35.00 12.67 -16.12
CA ARG A 10 -36.07 11.70 -15.77
C ARG A 10 -35.54 10.28 -15.57
N GLN A 11 -36.04 9.68 -14.48
CA GLN A 11 -36.35 8.25 -14.31
C GLN A 11 -35.23 7.29 -13.88
N GLY A 12 -34.84 7.39 -12.61
CA GLY A 12 -34.48 6.21 -11.83
C GLY A 12 -35.76 5.59 -11.25
N GLN A 13 -36.35 4.63 -11.97
CA GLN A 13 -37.35 3.71 -11.41
C GLN A 13 -36.69 3.00 -10.21
N LEU A 14 -37.23 3.17 -9.00
CA LEU A 14 -36.74 2.45 -7.83
C LEU A 14 -37.05 0.95 -8.01
N ASP A 15 -35.99 0.16 -8.13
CA ASP A 15 -35.98 -1.27 -8.33
C ASP A 15 -36.88 -2.02 -7.33
N SER A 16 -37.94 -2.65 -7.84
CA SER A 16 -38.81 -3.57 -7.09
C SER A 16 -38.03 -4.72 -6.43
N SER A 17 -36.87 -5.07 -7.00
CA SER A 17 -35.97 -6.10 -6.48
C SER A 17 -35.34 -5.73 -5.12
N VAL A 18 -35.18 -4.44 -4.79
CA VAL A 18 -34.65 -4.00 -3.48
C VAL A 18 -35.68 -4.21 -2.38
N ARG A 19 -36.97 -3.99 -2.67
CA ARG A 19 -38.07 -4.22 -1.71
C ARG A 19 -38.26 -5.71 -1.42
N SER A 20 -38.14 -6.57 -2.42
CA SER A 20 -38.21 -8.03 -2.21
C SER A 20 -37.03 -8.60 -1.41
N ALA A 21 -35.87 -7.95 -1.44
CA ALA A 21 -34.71 -8.37 -0.66
C ALA A 21 -34.85 -8.05 0.83
N LEU A 22 -35.47 -6.91 1.19
CA LEU A 22 -35.73 -6.58 2.60
C LEU A 22 -36.73 -7.55 3.25
N ASP A 23 -37.82 -7.91 2.56
CA ASP A 23 -38.86 -8.80 3.10
C ASP A 23 -38.32 -10.23 3.44
N ARG A 24 -37.28 -10.67 2.72
CA ARG A 24 -36.62 -11.96 3.01
C ARG A 24 -35.69 -11.90 4.23
N LEU A 25 -35.13 -10.74 4.55
CA LEU A 25 -34.26 -10.55 5.71
C LEU A 25 -35.07 -10.55 7.01
N ASP A 26 -36.25 -9.90 7.01
CA ASP A 26 -37.12 -9.88 8.19
C ASP A 26 -37.69 -11.27 8.54
N LYS A 27 -38.01 -12.09 7.53
CA LYS A 27 -38.51 -13.46 7.76
C LYS A 27 -37.44 -14.42 8.29
N LYS A 28 -36.15 -14.15 8.05
CA LYS A 28 -35.05 -15.01 8.48
C LYS A 28 -34.60 -14.75 9.92
N VAL A 29 -34.89 -13.58 10.48
CA VAL A 29 -34.56 -13.23 11.88
C VAL A 29 -35.52 -13.89 12.89
N ALA A 30 -36.73 -14.29 12.47
CA ALA A 30 -37.75 -14.85 13.37
C ALA A 30 -37.61 -16.37 13.67
N THR A 31 -36.56 -17.06 13.22
CA THR A 31 -36.44 -18.54 13.37
C THR A 31 -35.12 -19.04 13.96
N GLU A 32 -34.38 -18.20 14.67
CA GLU A 32 -33.13 -18.61 15.33
C GLU A 32 -33.14 -18.24 16.83
N ALA A 33 -34.10 -18.80 17.57
CA ALA A 33 -34.14 -18.77 19.03
C ALA A 33 -34.37 -20.18 19.59
N ASN A 34 -33.34 -21.03 19.56
CA ASN A 34 -33.15 -22.14 20.50
C ASN A 34 -31.69 -22.61 20.52
N ALA A 35 -31.16 -22.79 21.72
CA ALA A 35 -29.75 -22.92 22.13
C ALA A 35 -29.11 -24.33 21.85
N PRO A 36 -27.97 -24.73 22.46
CA PRO A 36 -26.59 -24.19 22.45
C PRO A 36 -25.51 -25.25 22.08
N ASN A 37 -24.24 -24.82 22.07
CA ASN A 37 -23.02 -25.61 22.37
C ASN A 37 -22.46 -26.57 21.30
N GLN A 38 -21.30 -26.24 20.70
CA GLN A 38 -20.03 -26.94 20.93
C GLN A 38 -18.91 -26.54 19.94
N ALA A 39 -17.71 -26.81 20.43
CA ALA A 39 -16.38 -26.47 19.95
C ALA A 39 -16.04 -26.81 18.49
N ALA A 40 -14.90 -26.24 18.10
CA ALA A 40 -14.03 -26.55 16.97
C ALA A 40 -14.43 -25.90 15.64
N LEU A 41 -13.62 -24.93 15.22
CA LEU A 41 -12.57 -25.21 14.23
C LEU A 41 -11.70 -23.96 14.09
N ALA A 42 -10.39 -24.18 14.20
CA ALA A 42 -9.39 -23.21 13.80
C ALA A 42 -9.65 -22.79 12.34
N ALA A 43 -9.98 -21.52 12.15
CA ALA A 43 -9.96 -20.89 10.84
C ALA A 43 -8.92 -19.78 10.92
N GLU A 44 -7.73 -20.10 10.39
CA GLU A 44 -6.70 -19.13 10.07
C GLU A 44 -7.35 -17.93 9.38
N LYS A 45 -7.27 -16.78 10.04
CA LYS A 45 -7.77 -15.50 9.54
C LYS A 45 -6.89 -15.09 8.37
N LYS A 46 -7.22 -15.56 7.17
CA LYS A 46 -6.74 -14.97 5.91
C LYS A 46 -7.00 -13.46 6.00
N PRO A 47 -6.00 -12.58 5.78
CA PRO A 47 -6.27 -11.15 5.79
C PRO A 47 -7.23 -10.86 4.64
N SER A 48 -8.46 -10.48 4.97
CA SER A 48 -9.39 -9.90 4.03
C SER A 48 -8.76 -8.60 3.52
N VAL A 49 -8.36 -8.58 2.25
CA VAL A 49 -7.88 -7.37 1.59
C VAL A 49 -9.03 -6.36 1.63
N ALA A 50 -8.91 -5.38 2.51
CA ALA A 50 -9.86 -4.27 2.60
C ALA A 50 -9.90 -3.56 1.24
N LYS A 51 -11.11 -3.27 0.75
CA LYS A 51 -11.27 -2.49 -0.48
C LYS A 51 -10.57 -1.14 -0.32
N PRO A 52 -9.85 -0.65 -1.35
CA PRO A 52 -9.27 0.68 -1.32
C PRO A 52 -10.31 1.74 -0.97
N GLY A 53 -10.16 2.37 0.20
CA GLY A 53 -10.86 3.61 0.51
C GLY A 53 -10.33 4.74 -0.36
N ALA A 54 -11.05 5.87 -0.43
CA ALA A 54 -10.73 6.99 -1.30
C ALA A 54 -9.28 7.51 -1.17
N ASP A 55 -8.64 7.29 -0.02
CA ASP A 55 -7.22 7.58 0.24
C ASP A 55 -6.35 6.31 0.23
N MET A 56 -6.26 5.62 -0.91
CA MET A 56 -5.31 4.50 -1.06
C MET A 56 -4.44 4.69 -2.30
N LEU A 57 -3.13 4.75 -2.08
CA LEU A 57 -2.13 4.82 -3.15
C LEU A 57 -1.71 3.41 -3.54
N ILE A 58 -1.86 3.06 -4.83
CA ILE A 58 -1.40 1.78 -5.37
C ILE A 58 -0.06 2.00 -6.06
N LEU A 59 1.01 1.44 -5.48
CA LEU A 59 2.33 1.49 -6.08
C LEU A 59 2.41 0.59 -7.32
N SER A 60 3.07 1.09 -8.36
CA SER A 60 3.39 0.31 -9.55
C SER A 60 4.35 -0.83 -9.20
N ASP A 61 4.31 -1.92 -9.97
CA ASP A 61 5.19 -3.07 -9.73
C ASP A 61 6.67 -2.74 -9.87
N VAL A 62 6.99 -1.70 -10.64
CA VAL A 62 8.35 -1.14 -10.76
C VAL A 62 8.79 -0.46 -9.46
N ALA A 63 7.91 0.33 -8.83
CA ALA A 63 8.22 1.00 -7.57
C ALA A 63 8.43 0.00 -6.43
N LYS A 64 7.64 -1.08 -6.39
CA LYS A 64 7.81 -2.17 -5.41
C LYS A 64 9.15 -2.87 -5.60
N LYS A 65 9.50 -3.24 -6.85
CA LYS A 65 10.79 -3.87 -7.15
C LYS A 65 11.98 -2.98 -6.81
N ALA A 66 11.91 -1.67 -7.07
CA ALA A 66 12.97 -0.74 -6.71
C ALA A 66 13.19 -0.60 -5.19
N MET A 67 12.15 -0.83 -4.39
CA MET A 67 12.26 -0.90 -2.92
C MET A 67 12.79 -2.25 -2.42
N ASP A 68 12.56 -3.33 -3.16
CA ASP A 68 13.04 -4.68 -2.85
C ASP A 68 14.51 -4.90 -3.25
N GLU A 69 15.06 -4.06 -4.15
CA GLU A 69 16.49 -4.07 -4.46
C GLU A 69 17.31 -3.82 -3.18
N PRO A 70 18.35 -4.63 -2.91
CA PRO A 70 19.20 -4.43 -1.76
C PRO A 70 19.81 -3.02 -1.83
N THR A 71 19.45 -2.19 -0.85
CA THR A 71 19.86 -0.78 -0.75
C THR A 71 21.38 -0.59 -0.76
N PHE A 72 22.15 -1.67 -0.53
CA PHE A 72 23.60 -1.73 -0.63
C PHE A 72 24.07 -3.04 -1.25
N ASP A 73 25.05 -2.95 -2.14
CA ASP A 73 25.78 -4.10 -2.66
C ASP A 73 26.67 -4.67 -1.55
N ARG A 74 26.30 -5.84 -1.02
CA ARG A 74 27.01 -6.51 0.07
C ARG A 74 28.43 -6.90 -0.31
N ALA A 75 28.66 -7.37 -1.53
CA ALA A 75 29.99 -7.76 -1.99
C ALA A 75 30.93 -6.55 -2.03
N LYS A 76 30.42 -5.41 -2.49
CA LYS A 76 31.17 -4.14 -2.45
C LYS A 76 31.48 -3.73 -1.01
N VAL A 77 30.51 -3.78 -0.11
CA VAL A 77 30.71 -3.42 1.31
C VAL A 77 31.78 -4.28 1.96
N GLU A 78 31.76 -5.59 1.74
CA GLU A 78 32.78 -6.50 2.28
C GLU A 78 34.16 -6.24 1.70
N SER A 79 34.25 -5.99 0.39
CA SER A 79 35.54 -5.66 -0.27
C SER A 79 36.17 -4.38 0.29
N ILE A 80 35.35 -3.36 0.55
CA ILE A 80 35.79 -2.09 1.14
C ILE A 80 36.23 -2.31 2.60
N LYS A 81 35.45 -3.06 3.39
CA LYS A 81 35.82 -3.38 4.78
C LYS A 81 37.19 -4.07 4.85
N LYS A 82 37.40 -5.06 3.99
CA LYS A 82 38.68 -5.78 3.91
C LYS A 82 39.82 -4.85 3.50
N ALA A 83 39.63 -4.01 2.49
CA ALA A 83 40.66 -3.05 2.06
C ALA A 83 41.03 -2.06 3.17
N ILE A 84 40.07 -1.63 4.00
CA ILE A 84 40.35 -0.76 5.16
C ILE A 84 41.14 -1.52 6.22
N GLN A 85 40.74 -2.75 6.55
CA GLN A 85 41.44 -3.58 7.52
C GLN A 85 42.89 -3.86 7.10
N ASP A 86 43.11 -4.13 5.82
CA ASP A 86 44.43 -4.41 5.26
C ASP A 86 45.26 -3.12 5.03
N GLY A 87 44.69 -1.94 5.29
CA GLY A 87 45.33 -0.63 5.07
C GLY A 87 45.49 -0.24 3.59
N GLN A 88 44.84 -0.95 2.67
CA GLN A 88 44.93 -0.74 1.22
C GLN A 88 43.78 0.09 0.66
N TYR A 89 42.94 0.67 1.51
CA TYR A 89 41.86 1.52 1.05
C TYR A 89 42.44 2.85 0.50
N PRO A 90 42.16 3.20 -0.77
CA PRO A 90 42.76 4.38 -1.38
C PRO A 90 42.20 5.66 -0.76
N LEU A 91 43.11 6.54 -0.30
CA LEU A 91 42.79 7.87 0.19
C LEU A 91 43.13 8.90 -0.89
N ASP A 92 42.11 9.54 -1.44
CA ASP A 92 42.26 10.63 -2.40
C ASP A 92 41.67 11.93 -1.81
N SER A 93 42.55 12.90 -1.53
CA SER A 93 42.18 14.18 -0.96
C SER A 93 41.16 14.95 -1.79
N ARG A 94 41.17 14.82 -3.12
CA ARG A 94 40.21 15.52 -3.99
C ARG A 94 38.81 14.94 -3.82
N ARG A 95 38.69 13.62 -3.89
CA ARG A 95 37.42 12.89 -3.71
C ARG A 95 36.82 13.14 -2.32
N ILE A 96 37.68 13.22 -1.30
CA ILE A 96 37.27 13.57 0.06
C ILE A 96 36.67 14.98 0.06
N ALA A 97 37.40 15.98 -0.46
CA ALA A 97 36.93 17.36 -0.51
C ALA A 97 35.60 17.53 -1.26
N GLU A 98 35.45 16.89 -2.42
CA GLU A 98 34.20 16.91 -3.19
C GLU A 98 33.01 16.35 -2.39
N SER A 99 33.22 15.25 -1.66
CA SER A 99 32.19 14.63 -0.83
C SER A 99 31.77 15.54 0.33
N PHE A 100 32.74 16.18 0.99
CA PHE A 100 32.47 17.17 2.05
C PHE A 100 31.72 18.39 1.49
N MET A 101 32.12 18.93 0.33
CA MET A 101 31.40 20.04 -0.31
C MET A 101 29.95 19.70 -0.63
N ALA A 102 29.66 18.48 -1.07
CA ALA A 102 28.29 18.03 -1.33
C ALA A 102 27.44 18.04 -0.05
N ILE A 103 28.00 17.54 1.07
CA ILE A 103 27.32 17.52 2.37
C ILE A 103 27.10 18.95 2.89
N GLU A 104 28.09 19.83 2.78
CA GLU A 104 27.96 21.24 3.18
C GLU A 104 26.85 21.97 2.43
N ARG A 105 26.64 21.66 1.15
CA ARG A 105 25.53 22.23 0.37
C ARG A 105 24.17 21.74 0.87
N MET A 106 24.03 20.44 1.16
CA MET A 106 22.78 19.87 1.69
C MET A 106 22.35 20.45 3.05
N ILE A 107 23.31 20.97 3.83
CA ILE A 107 23.05 21.54 5.17
C ILE A 107 22.77 23.05 5.10
N ARG A 108 23.28 23.76 4.08
CA ARG A 108 23.10 25.21 3.93
C ARG A 108 21.76 25.62 3.32
N ASP A 109 21.16 24.74 2.54
CA ASP A 109 19.82 24.91 1.98
C ASP A 109 18.74 24.51 3.00
#